data_AF-A0A8J7J8Z5-F1
#
_entry.id   AF-A0A8J7J8Z5-F1
#
_cell.length_a   1.000
_cell.length_b   1.000
_cell.length_c   1.000
_cell.angle_alpha   90.00
_cell.angle_beta   90.00
_cell.angle_gamma   90.00
#
_symmetry.space_group_name_H-M   'P 1'
#
loop_
_entity.id
_entity.type
_entity.pdbx_description
1 polymer ?
#
loop_
_entity_poly.entity_id
_entity_poly.type
_entity_poly.pdbx_seq_one_letter_code
_entity_poly.pdbx_strand_id
1 'polypeptide(L)'
;MTQLSTLEIPDSLYTQIQGMALSQSRSINEPILTLLQRALEIETQRQSQAKILQDIHQTRWRPSAIAPDSVTLLREIRGYDE
;
A
#
# COMPACT_ATOMS: atom_id res chain seq x y z
N MET A 1 -24.48 -15.69 7.79
CA MET A 1 -23.35 -16.25 6.99
C MET A 1 -23.67 -16.01 5.53
N THR A 2 -22.82 -15.30 4.80
CA THR A 2 -22.94 -15.10 3.34
C THR A 2 -22.16 -16.20 2.63
N GLN A 3 -22.79 -16.92 1.70
CA GLN A 3 -22.13 -17.95 0.88
C GLN A 3 -21.69 -17.34 -0.45
N LEU A 4 -20.39 -17.35 -0.72
CA LEU A 4 -19.80 -16.96 -2.00
C LEU A 4 -19.66 -18.22 -2.86
N SER A 5 -20.66 -18.50 -3.71
CA SER A 5 -20.72 -19.72 -4.54
C SER A 5 -20.16 -19.55 -5.96
N THR A 6 -19.73 -18.35 -6.34
CA THR A 6 -19.42 -17.99 -7.74
C THR A 6 -17.95 -17.70 -8.02
N LEU A 7 -17.03 -17.97 -7.08
CA LEU A 7 -15.60 -17.84 -7.38
C LEU A 7 -15.14 -19.04 -8.23
N GLU A 8 -14.89 -18.79 -9.52
CA GLU A 8 -14.06 -19.68 -10.33
C GLU A 8 -12.61 -19.55 -9.84
N ILE A 9 -12.20 -20.51 -9.00
CA ILE A 9 -10.83 -20.61 -8.52
C ILE A 9 -10.05 -21.47 -9.52
N PRO A 10 -8.94 -20.98 -10.10
CA PRO A 10 -8.10 -21.79 -10.96
C PRO A 10 -7.63 -23.07 -10.25
N ASP A 11 -7.67 -24.21 -10.93
CA ASP A 11 -7.32 -25.52 -10.35
C ASP A 11 -5.93 -25.55 -9.72
N SER A 12 -4.98 -24.80 -10.29
CA SER A 12 -3.62 -24.64 -9.79
C SER A 12 -3.56 -23.93 -8.42
N LEU A 13 -4.45 -22.96 -8.19
CA LEU A 13 -4.59 -22.26 -6.92
C LEU A 13 -5.29 -23.14 -5.89
N TYR A 14 -6.36 -23.84 -6.31
CA TYR A 14 -7.08 -24.76 -5.45
C TYR A 14 -6.17 -25.88 -4.91
N THR A 15 -5.36 -26.49 -5.78
CA THR A 15 -4.41 -27.55 -5.39
C THR A 15 -3.33 -27.06 -4.44
N GLN A 16 -2.82 -25.84 -4.60
CA GLN A 16 -1.87 -25.25 -3.65
C GLN A 16 -2.49 -25.03 -2.27
N ILE A 17 -3.71 -24.48 -2.22
CA ILE A 17 -4.43 -24.26 -0.97
C ILE A 17 -4.76 -25.60 -0.31
N GLN A 18 -5.16 -26.60 -1.08
CA GLN A 18 -5.41 -27.96 -0.59
C GLN A 18 -4.14 -28.58 0.02
N GLY A 19 -2.98 -28.41 -0.62
CA GLY A 19 -1.70 -28.87 -0.07
C GLY A 19 -1.36 -28.21 1.27
N MET A 20 -1.63 -26.91 1.41
CA MET A 20 -1.44 -26.19 2.68
C MET A 20 -2.45 -26.61 3.77
N ALA A 21 -3.66 -26.98 3.39
CA ALA A 21 -4.68 -27.47 4.31
C ALA A 21 -4.33 -28.87 4.85
N LEU A 22 -3.90 -29.76 3.95
CA LEU A 22 -3.50 -31.14 4.28
C LEU A 22 -2.30 -31.19 5.22
N SER A 23 -1.31 -30.30 5.03
CA SER A 23 -0.14 -30.24 5.93
C SER A 23 -0.47 -29.79 7.36
N GLN A 24 -1.61 -29.11 7.55
CA GLN A 24 -2.06 -28.62 8.85
C GLN A 24 -3.19 -29.46 9.46
N SER A 25 -3.60 -30.56 8.80
CA SER A 25 -4.78 -31.37 9.19
C SER A 25 -6.07 -30.54 9.35
N ARG A 26 -6.20 -29.45 8.58
CA ARG A 26 -7.35 -28.52 8.63
C ARG A 26 -8.26 -28.69 7.42
N SER A 27 -9.51 -28.27 7.56
CA SER A 27 -10.42 -28.17 6.42
C SER A 27 -9.91 -27.10 5.46
N ILE A 28 -10.08 -27.30 4.14
CA ILE A 28 -9.59 -26.35 3.12
C ILE A 28 -10.20 -24.94 3.26
N ASN A 29 -11.41 -24.84 3.83
CA ASN A 29 -12.13 -23.58 4.01
C ASN A 29 -11.46 -22.66 5.03
N GLU A 30 -10.75 -23.22 6.01
CA GLU A 30 -10.12 -22.44 7.08
C GLU A 30 -8.89 -21.66 6.58
N PRO A 31 -7.93 -22.26 5.85
CA PRO A 31 -6.87 -21.53 5.15
C PRO A 31 -7.40 -20.49 4.17
N ILE A 32 -8.49 -20.78 3.44
CA ILE A 32 -9.11 -19.82 2.51
C ILE A 32 -9.58 -18.58 3.26
N LEU A 33 -10.29 -18.76 4.39
CA LEU A 33 -10.75 -17.65 5.22
C LEU A 33 -9.58 -16.82 5.76
N THR A 34 -8.52 -17.47 6.26
CA THR A 34 -7.34 -16.77 6.76
C THR A 34 -6.63 -15.97 5.67
N LEU A 35 -6.49 -16.54 4.46
CA LEU A 35 -5.88 -15.86 3.33
C LEU A 35 -6.73 -14.67 2.86
N LEU A 36 -8.06 -14.80 2.82
CA LEU A 36 -8.96 -13.70 2.48
C LEU A 36 -8.93 -12.58 3.51
N GLN A 37 -8.91 -12.91 4.80
CA GLN A 37 -8.77 -11.91 5.88
C GLN A 37 -7.47 -11.13 5.72
N ARG A 38 -6.35 -11.84 5.52
CA ARG A 38 -5.05 -11.20 5.34
C ARG A 38 -4.98 -10.35 4.07
N ALA A 39 -5.56 -10.81 2.97
CA ALA A 39 -5.64 -10.04 1.74
C ALA A 39 -6.43 -8.74 1.93
N LEU A 40 -7.54 -8.80 2.69
CA LEU A 40 -8.34 -7.64 3.03
C LEU A 40 -7.58 -6.65 3.93
N GLU A 41 -6.85 -7.14 4.93
CA GLU A 41 -5.98 -6.30 5.77
C GLU A 41 -4.89 -5.59 4.95
N ILE A 42 -4.24 -6.31 4.04
CA ILE A 42 -3.20 -5.73 3.17
C ILE A 42 -3.80 -4.65 2.26
N GLU A 43 -4.96 -4.91 1.64
CA GLU A 43 -5.57 -3.96 0.72
C GLU A 43 -6.09 -2.72 1.45
N THR A 44 -6.69 -2.87 2.63
CA THR A 44 -7.11 -1.73 3.48
C THR A 44 -5.92 -0.90 3.93
N GLN A 45 -4.81 -1.54 4.35
CA GLN A 45 -3.59 -0.83 4.70
C GLN A 45 -3.03 -0.06 3.49
N ARG A 46 -2.97 -0.69 2.31
CA ARG A 46 -2.51 -0.05 1.07
C ARG A 46 -3.34 1.17 0.72
N GLN A 47 -4.66 1.08 0.81
CA GLN A 47 -5.56 2.21 0.52
C GLN A 47 -5.35 3.35 1.53
N SER A 48 -5.18 3.04 2.82
CA SER A 48 -4.90 4.06 3.83
C SER A 48 -3.58 4.79 3.57
N GLN A 49 -2.52 4.06 3.20
CA GLN A 49 -1.22 4.64 2.86
C GLN A 49 -1.30 5.53 1.62
N ALA A 50 -2.00 5.07 0.58
CA ALA A 50 -2.21 5.86 -0.64
C ALA A 50 -2.91 7.19 -0.33
N LYS A 51 -3.93 7.17 0.54
CA LYS A 51 -4.62 8.38 0.99
C LYS A 51 -3.69 9.34 1.73
N ILE A 52 -2.91 8.85 2.69
CA ILE A 52 -1.95 9.66 3.45
C ILE A 52 -0.92 10.31 2.51
N LEU A 53 -0.38 9.54 1.56
CA LEU A 53 0.58 10.06 0.58
C LEU A 53 -0.05 11.14 -0.31
N GLN A 54 -1.31 10.95 -0.73
CA GLN A 54 -2.04 11.94 -1.50
C GLN A 54 -2.24 13.24 -0.70
N ASP A 55 -2.63 13.13 0.57
CA ASP A 55 -2.79 14.29 1.47
C ASP A 55 -1.45 15.03 1.66
N ILE A 56 -0.35 14.31 1.86
CA ILE A 56 1.00 14.90 1.94
C ILE A 56 1.35 15.60 0.62
N HIS A 57 1.06 14.99 -0.53
CA HIS A 57 1.34 15.58 -1.83
C HIS A 57 0.57 16.87 -2.09
N GLN A 58 -0.68 16.96 -1.62
CA GLN A 58 -1.53 18.15 -1.76
C GLN A 58 -1.14 19.26 -0.78
N THR A 59 -0.79 18.90 0.46
CA THR A 59 -0.42 19.87 1.51
C THR A 59 1.02 20.34 1.41
N ARG A 60 1.89 19.63 0.69
CA ARG A 60 3.28 20.04 0.50
C ARG A 60 3.32 21.35 -0.27
N TRP A 61 3.76 22.39 0.43
CA TRP A 61 4.09 23.67 -0.16
C TRP A 61 5.09 23.48 -1.31
N ARG A 62 4.79 24.09 -2.46
CA ARG A 62 5.68 24.14 -3.61
C ARG A 62 6.07 25.60 -3.83
N PRO A 63 7.38 25.94 -3.85
CA PRO A 63 7.80 27.28 -4.21
C PRO A 63 7.30 27.62 -5.61
N SER A 64 6.89 28.88 -5.79
CA SER A 64 6.62 29.42 -7.13
C SER A 64 7.88 29.32 -7.98
N ALA A 65 7.73 29.19 -9.31
CA ALA A 65 8.88 29.20 -10.24
C ALA A 65 9.69 30.51 -10.18
N ILE A 66 9.10 31.58 -9.63
CA ILE A 66 9.72 32.90 -9.46
C ILE A 66 10.31 33.05 -8.05
N ALA A 67 10.16 32.04 -7.17
CA ALA A 67 10.72 32.11 -5.83
C ALA A 67 12.26 32.18 -5.91
N PRO A 68 12.89 33.18 -5.28
CA PRO A 68 14.34 33.31 -5.31
C PRO A 68 15.01 32.15 -4.57
N ASP A 69 16.20 31.75 -5.04
CA ASP A 69 16.98 30.71 -4.39
C ASP A 69 17.49 31.20 -3.04
N SER A 70 17.02 30.56 -1.97
CA SER A 70 17.38 30.92 -0.60
C SER A 70 18.87 30.72 -0.32
N VAL A 71 19.54 29.82 -1.04
CA VAL A 71 20.99 29.62 -0.91
C VAL A 71 21.74 30.83 -1.47
N THR A 72 21.33 31.31 -2.64
CA THR A 72 21.90 32.51 -3.26
C THR A 72 21.69 33.74 -2.37
N LEU A 73 20.47 33.95 -1.88
CA LEU A 73 20.17 35.06 -0.96
C LEU A 73 21.02 35.02 0.31
N LEU A 74 21.26 33.83 0.88
CA LEU A 74 22.07 33.69 2.09
C LEU A 74 23.57 33.93 1.83
N ARG A 75 24.05 33.69 0.60
CA ARG A 75 25.44 33.98 0.21
C ARG A 75 25.67 35.46 0.04
N GLU A 76 24.74 36.16 -0.61
CA GLU A 76 24.75 37.63 -0.72
C GLU A 76 24.77 38.29 0.66
N ILE A 77 23.89 37.88 1.59
CA ILE A 77 23.84 38.42 2.96
C ILE A 77 25.16 38.19 3.72
N ARG A 78 25.86 37.09 3.46
CA ARG A 78 27.14 36.77 4.11
C ARG A 78 28.34 37.45 3.44
N GLY A 79 28.13 38.16 2.34
CA GLY A 79 29.20 38.84 1.59
C GLY A 79 30.12 37.88 0.84
N TYR A 80 29.61 36.72 0.39
CA TYR A 80 30.41 35.78 -0.42
C TYR A 80 30.47 36.14 -1.91
N ASP A 81 29.62 37.07 -2.36
CA ASP A 81 29.50 37.48 -3.78
C ASP A 81 30.05 38.90 -4.05
N GLU A 82 30.80 39.49 -3.10
CA GLU A 82 31.68 40.68 -3.28
C GLU A 82 33.16 40.26 -3.34
#